data_AF-A0A817EHF9-F1
#
_entry.id   AF-A0A817EHF9-F1
#
_cell.length_a   1.000
_cell.length_b   1.000
_cell.length_c   1.000
_cell.angle_alpha   90.00
_cell.angle_beta   90.00
_cell.angle_gamma   90.00
#
_symmetry.space_group_name_H-M   'P 1'
#
loop_
_entity.id
_entity.type
_entity.pdbx_description
1 polymer ?
#
loop_
_entity_poly.entity_id
_entity_poly.type
_entity_poly.pdbx_seq_one_letter_code
_entity_poly.pdbx_strand_id
1 'polypeptide(L)'
;MSCRPPMNRVDIIRDSQTGKEMVVSSVDLSDTIQALGPRYQLEDFDIQSIFPLESFSSGLQIVSINDESKRLDQIKDGQPLRCYHIQGKMGESTNTLDANGVIVEKSTYST
;
A
#
# COMPACT_ATOMS: atom_id res chain seq x y z
N MET A 1 -6.05 -7.11 -14.06
CA MET A 1 -4.65 -7.16 -13.62
C MET A 1 -3.97 -8.32 -14.32
N SER A 2 -2.81 -8.09 -14.93
CA SER A 2 -1.98 -9.17 -15.45
C SER A 2 -1.18 -9.77 -14.30
N CYS A 3 -1.27 -11.07 -14.11
CA CYS A 3 -0.43 -11.79 -13.15
C CYS A 3 0.96 -12.02 -13.76
N ARG A 4 2.02 -12.06 -12.93
CA ARG A 4 3.36 -12.43 -13.38
C ARG A 4 3.37 -13.88 -13.90
N PRO A 5 4.18 -14.19 -14.92
CA PRO A 5 4.31 -15.56 -15.42
C PRO A 5 4.94 -16.47 -14.35
N PRO A 6 4.63 -17.79 -14.36
CA PRO A 6 5.26 -18.75 -13.47
C PRO A 6 6.77 -18.80 -13.68
N MET A 7 7.52 -19.02 -12.60
CA MET A 7 8.97 -19.04 -12.65
C MET A 7 9.48 -20.35 -13.27
N ASN A 8 10.53 -20.26 -14.07
CA ASN A 8 11.23 -21.45 -14.55
C ASN A 8 12.22 -21.92 -13.49
N ARG A 9 12.18 -23.21 -13.16
CA ARG A 9 13.19 -23.86 -12.35
C ARG A 9 14.43 -24.10 -13.20
N VAL A 10 15.58 -23.66 -12.68
CA VAL A 10 16.87 -23.84 -13.36
C VAL A 10 17.62 -24.95 -12.67
N ASP A 11 17.82 -26.07 -13.37
CA ASP A 11 18.59 -27.21 -12.89
C ASP A 11 19.94 -27.23 -13.63
N ILE A 12 21.03 -27.29 -12.86
CA ILE A 12 22.38 -27.45 -13.43
C ILE A 12 22.67 -28.95 -13.46
N ILE A 13 22.67 -29.52 -14.67
CA ILE A 13 22.92 -30.93 -14.90
C ILE A 13 24.35 -31.07 -15.43
N ARG A 14 25.13 -31.93 -14.79
CA ARG A 14 26.46 -32.28 -15.27
C ARG A 14 26.33 -33.40 -16.31
N ASP A 15 26.88 -33.16 -17.49
CA ASP A 15 26.91 -34.18 -18.54
C ASP A 15 27.92 -35.28 -18.19
N SER A 16 27.43 -36.52 -18.10
CA SER A 16 28.21 -37.70 -17.71
C SER A 16 29.32 -38.04 -18.72
N GLN A 17 29.19 -37.63 -19.99
CA GLN A 17 30.17 -37.96 -21.04
C GLN A 17 31.22 -36.87 -21.24
N THR A 18 30.83 -35.60 -21.08
CA THR A 18 31.67 -34.44 -21.42
C THR A 18 32.18 -33.69 -20.20
N GLY A 19 31.69 -34.02 -19.00
CA GLY A 19 32.07 -33.40 -17.71
C GLY A 19 31.65 -31.94 -17.56
N LYS A 20 31.02 -31.36 -18.60
CA LYS A 20 30.60 -29.98 -18.70
C LYS A 20 29.25 -29.77 -18.03
N GLU A 21 29.09 -28.65 -17.34
CA GLU A 21 27.83 -28.27 -16.71
C GLU A 21 26.91 -27.64 -17.76
N MET A 22 25.69 -28.17 -17.86
CA MET A 22 24.62 -27.63 -18.70
C MET A 22 23.50 -27.10 -17.81
N VAL A 23 23.03 -25.91 -18.14
CA VAL A 23 21.91 -25.26 -17.48
C VAL A 23 20.64 -25.63 -18.23
N VAL A 24 19.73 -26.35 -17.58
CA VAL A 24 18.42 -26.73 -18.14
C VAL A 24 17.34 -25.97 -17.40
N SER A 25 16.52 -25.20 -18.12
CA SER A 25 15.33 -24.55 -17.56
C SER A 25 14.11 -25.44 -17.76
N SER A 26 13.48 -25.87 -16.67
CA SER A 26 12.20 -26.57 -16.66
C SER A 26 11.11 -25.67 -16.07
N VAL A 27 9.84 -25.95 -16.37
CA VAL A 27 8.73 -25.19 -15.77
C VAL A 27 8.55 -25.66 -14.33
N ASP A 28 8.55 -24.73 -13.37
CA ASP A 28 8.29 -25.09 -11.97
C ASP A 28 6.79 -25.30 -11.77
N LEU A 29 6.36 -26.56 -11.73
CA LEU A 29 4.97 -26.93 -11.53
C LEU A 29 4.43 -26.52 -10.15
N SER A 30 5.33 -26.37 -9.17
CA SER A 30 5.01 -25.90 -7.82
C SER A 30 4.55 -24.45 -7.80
N ASP A 31 4.92 -23.69 -8.84
CA ASP A 31 4.72 -22.25 -8.96
C ASP A 31 3.57 -21.89 -9.91
N THR A 32 2.79 -22.89 -10.31
CA THR A 32 1.63 -22.72 -11.19
C THR A 32 0.48 -22.04 -10.45
N ILE A 33 -0.32 -21.23 -11.15
CA ILE A 33 -1.51 -20.54 -10.60
C ILE A 33 -2.46 -21.50 -9.87
N GLN A 34 -2.58 -22.76 -10.31
CA GLN A 34 -3.41 -23.77 -9.64
C GLN A 34 -2.89 -24.21 -8.27
N ALA A 35 -1.58 -24.11 -8.02
CA ALA A 35 -0.96 -24.53 -6.77
C ALA A 35 -0.88 -23.39 -5.74
N LEU A 36 -0.49 -22.18 -6.18
CA LEU A 36 -0.22 -21.03 -5.29
C LEU A 36 -1.19 -19.85 -5.46
N GLY A 37 -2.04 -19.88 -6.49
CA GLY A 37 -2.83 -18.73 -6.91
C GLY A 37 -2.03 -17.73 -7.75
N PRO A 38 -2.62 -16.57 -8.09
CA PRO A 38 -1.93 -15.53 -8.85
C PRO A 38 -0.70 -14.99 -8.09
N ARG A 39 0.46 -15.00 -8.73
CA ARG A 39 1.70 -14.39 -8.23
C ARG A 39 1.65 -12.87 -8.34
N TYR A 40 1.03 -12.23 -7.35
CA TYR A 40 1.19 -10.80 -7.12
C TYR A 40 2.33 -10.52 -6.14
N GLN A 41 3.10 -9.50 -6.43
CA GLN A 41 4.07 -8.90 -5.51
C GLN A 41 3.60 -7.51 -5.10
N LEU A 42 4.19 -6.96 -4.04
CA LEU A 42 3.87 -5.59 -3.58
C LEU A 42 4.04 -4.55 -4.69
N GLU A 43 5.02 -4.75 -5.58
CA GLU A 43 5.29 -3.91 -6.74
C GLU A 43 4.18 -3.93 -7.81
N ASP A 44 3.32 -4.95 -7.79
CA ASP A 44 2.20 -5.09 -8.75
C ASP A 44 0.96 -4.30 -8.31
N PHE A 45 1.03 -3.63 -7.16
CA PHE A 45 -0.03 -2.78 -6.63
C PHE A 45 0.43 -1.32 -6.61
N ASP A 46 -0.09 -0.52 -7.54
CA ASP A 46 -0.08 0.93 -7.42
C ASP A 46 -1.29 1.35 -6.57
N ILE A 47 -1.03 2.05 -5.47
CA ILE A 47 -2.05 2.44 -4.51
C ILE A 47 -2.06 3.96 -4.42
N GLN A 48 -3.18 4.56 -4.79
CA GLN A 48 -3.36 6.02 -4.75
C GLN A 48 -4.56 6.37 -3.87
N SER A 49 -4.40 7.41 -3.06
CA SER A 49 -5.43 7.87 -2.11
C SER A 49 -5.90 9.27 -2.49
N ILE A 50 -7.20 9.52 -2.38
CA ILE A 50 -7.73 10.88 -2.27
C ILE A 50 -7.92 11.23 -0.81
N PHE A 51 -7.64 12.49 -0.47
CA PHE A 51 -7.81 13.04 0.88
C PHE A 51 -7.16 12.15 1.96
N PRO A 52 -5.82 12.02 1.96
CA PRO A 52 -5.13 11.16 2.91
C PRO A 52 -5.48 11.57 4.35
N LEU A 53 -5.68 10.55 5.20
CA LEU A 53 -5.85 10.77 6.63
C LEU A 53 -4.49 11.12 7.24
N GLU A 54 -4.51 12.09 8.15
CA GLU A 54 -3.35 12.44 8.96
C GLU A 54 -3.10 11.36 10.03
N SER A 55 -1.85 11.19 10.45
CA SER A 55 -1.43 10.15 11.41
C SER A 55 -2.14 10.20 12.77
N PHE A 56 -2.67 11.36 13.15
CA PHE A 56 -3.42 11.56 14.40
C PHE A 56 -4.95 11.42 14.22
N SER A 57 -5.40 11.17 13.00
CA SER A 57 -6.82 11.07 12.64
C SER A 57 -7.19 9.64 12.25
N SER A 58 -8.47 9.31 12.40
CA SER A 58 -9.03 8.04 11.93
C SER A 58 -10.36 8.30 11.23
N GLY A 59 -10.72 7.43 10.29
CA GLY A 59 -11.96 7.58 9.56
C GLY A 59 -11.97 6.84 8.22
N LEU A 60 -12.73 7.41 7.29
CA LEU A 60 -12.88 6.88 5.94
C LEU A 60 -11.74 7.40 5.06
N GLN A 61 -11.01 6.49 4.42
CA GLN A 61 -10.03 6.81 3.38
C GLN A 61 -10.40 6.07 2.11
N ILE A 62 -10.48 6.80 1.00
CA ILE A 62 -10.79 6.23 -0.32
C ILE A 62 -9.48 6.05 -1.07
N VAL A 63 -9.28 4.84 -1.55
CA VAL A 63 -8.04 4.40 -2.20
C VAL A 63 -8.39 3.66 -3.49
N SER A 64 -7.67 3.97 -4.56
CA SER A 64 -7.70 3.21 -5.81
C SER A 64 -6.51 2.26 -5.85
N ILE A 65 -6.75 1.08 -6.40
CA ILE A 65 -5.73 0.06 -6.63
C ILE A 65 -5.57 -0.08 -8.15
N ASN A 66 -4.34 0.08 -8.64
CA ASN A 66 -3.93 0.01 -10.04
C ASN A 66 -4.67 1.04 -10.93
N ASP A 67 -4.87 0.73 -12.23
CA ASP A 67 -5.35 1.62 -13.32
C ASP A 67 -6.72 2.31 -13.12
N GLU A 68 -7.30 2.24 -11.94
CA GLU A 68 -8.57 2.87 -11.56
C GLU A 68 -8.39 4.32 -11.05
N SER A 69 -7.20 4.90 -11.21
CA SER A 69 -6.88 6.29 -10.81
C SER A 69 -7.85 7.33 -11.41
N LYS A 70 -8.34 7.10 -12.63
CA LYS A 70 -9.31 7.99 -13.29
C LYS A 70 -10.63 8.12 -12.53
N ARG A 71 -11.09 7.07 -11.84
CA ARG A 71 -12.30 7.14 -11.02
C ARG A 71 -12.06 7.91 -9.73
N LEU A 72 -10.85 7.79 -9.18
CA LEU A 72 -10.42 8.53 -8.00
C LEU A 72 -10.44 10.04 -8.28
N ASP A 73 -9.94 10.45 -9.45
CA ASP A 73 -9.98 11.85 -9.91
C ASP A 73 -11.42 12.36 -10.06
N GLN A 74 -12.32 11.57 -10.65
CA GLN A 74 -13.74 11.95 -10.76
C GLN A 74 -14.40 12.18 -9.39
N ILE A 75 -14.09 11.34 -8.40
CA ILE A 75 -14.58 11.52 -7.04
C ILE A 75 -14.00 12.79 -6.43
N LYS A 76 -12.72 13.06 -6.66
CA LYS A 76 -12.05 14.28 -6.18
C LYS A 76 -12.68 15.54 -6.78
N ASP A 77 -12.93 15.53 -8.08
CA ASP A 77 -13.54 16.65 -8.82
C ASP A 77 -14.99 16.90 -8.40
N GLY A 78 -15.71 15.84 -8.00
CA GLY A 78 -17.05 15.92 -7.43
C GLY A 78 -17.11 16.59 -6.04
N GLN A 79 -15.97 16.87 -5.41
CA GLN A 79 -15.84 17.52 -4.09
C GLN A 79 -16.87 17.01 -3.06
N PRO A 80 -16.85 15.70 -2.73
CA PRO A 80 -17.83 15.12 -1.83
C PRO A 80 -17.81 15.82 -0.47
N LEU A 81 -18.99 15.92 0.14
CA LEU A 81 -19.11 16.43 1.51
C LEU A 81 -18.32 15.53 2.46
N ARG A 82 -17.47 16.14 3.29
CA ARG A 82 -16.66 15.46 4.29
C ARG A 82 -17.14 15.84 5.68
N CYS A 83 -17.56 14.86 6.46
CA CYS A 83 -18.02 15.04 7.83
C CYS A 83 -16.94 14.53 8.79
N TYR A 84 -16.58 15.37 9.77
CA TYR A 84 -15.56 15.05 10.75
C TYR A 84 -16.15 15.13 12.16
N HIS A 85 -15.77 14.21 13.02
CA HIS A 85 -15.99 14.32 14.46
C HIS A 85 -14.67 14.76 15.10
N ILE A 86 -14.65 15.97 15.68
CA ILE A 86 -13.44 16.58 16.22
C ILE A 86 -13.63 16.77 17.73
N GLN A 87 -12.64 16.33 18.49
CA GLN A 87 -12.54 16.61 19.92
C GLN A 87 -11.29 17.45 20.18
N GLY A 88 -11.49 18.64 20.74
CA GLY A 88 -10.41 19.55 21.11
C GLY A 88 -10.25 19.68 22.62
N LYS A 89 -9.02 19.98 23.07
CA LYS A 89 -8.74 20.43 24.44
C LYS A 89 -8.59 21.94 24.43
N MET A 90 -9.37 22.64 25.25
CA MET A 90 -9.25 24.09 25.40
C MET A 90 -8.19 24.44 26.46
N GLY A 91 -7.54 25.59 26.28
CA GLY A 91 -6.54 26.10 27.22
C GLY A 91 -5.14 25.49 27.07
N GLU A 92 -4.92 24.66 26.05
CA GLU A 92 -3.61 24.14 25.67
C GLU A 92 -3.41 24.37 24.17
N SER A 93 -2.23 24.84 23.79
CA SER A 93 -1.83 24.97 22.38
C SER A 93 -0.54 24.19 22.14
N THR A 94 -0.55 23.34 21.13
CA THR A 94 0.60 22.53 20.71
C THR A 94 1.26 23.13 19.47
N ASN A 95 2.55 22.84 19.28
CA ASN A 95 3.30 23.33 18.12
C ASN A 95 2.80 22.75 16.78
N THR A 96 2.20 21.56 16.78
CA THR A 96 1.66 20.88 15.58
C THR A 96 0.15 21.04 15.41
N LEU A 97 -0.52 21.74 16.34
CA LEU A 97 -1.99 21.90 16.38
C LEU A 97 -2.77 20.58 16.49
N ASP A 98 -2.09 19.48 16.79
CA ASP A 98 -2.69 18.18 17.10
C ASP A 98 -2.45 17.81 18.58
N ALA A 99 -3.05 16.71 19.03
CA ALA A 99 -2.92 16.26 20.41
C ALA A 99 -1.56 15.63 20.76
N ASN A 100 -0.74 15.31 19.75
CA ASN A 100 0.56 14.63 19.91
C ASN A 100 1.73 15.62 19.96
N GLY A 101 1.50 16.88 19.57
CA GLY A 101 2.48 17.95 19.62
C GLY A 101 2.94 18.33 21.02
N VAL A 102 4.10 18.98 21.08
CA VAL A 102 4.61 19.56 22.31
C VAL A 102 3.77 20.78 22.65
N ILE A 103 3.33 20.88 23.91
CA ILE A 103 2.55 22.02 24.40
C ILE A 103 3.47 23.24 24.49
N VAL A 104 3.12 24.28 23.75
CA VAL A 104 3.84 25.56 23.70
C VAL A 104 3.23 26.56 24.68
N GLU A 105 1.90 26.54 24.82
CA GLU A 105 1.18 27.50 25.65
C GLU A 105 0.07 26.82 26.43
N LYS A 106 -0.11 27.25 27.68
CA LYS A 106 -1.25 26.86 28.52
C LYS A 106 -1.90 28.11 29.11
N SER A 107 -3.21 28.17 29.05
CA SER A 107 -4.01 29.21 29.69
C SER A 107 -5.01 28.57 30.64
N THR A 108 -5.07 29.06 31.88
CA THR A 108 -6.09 28.61 32.83
C THR A 108 -7.42 29.27 32.49
N TYR A 109 -8.40 28.48 32.12
CA TYR A 109 -9.79 28.94 31.97
C TYR A 109 -10.55 28.59 33.24
N SER A 110 -11.05 29.60 33.96
CA SER A 110 -11.96 29.40 35.09
C SER A 110 -13.39 29.50 34.58
N THR A 111 -14.15 28.40 34.68
CA THR A 111 -15.59 28.36 34.40
C THR A 111 -16.39 28.92 35.56
#